data_AF-A0A1V8T957-F1
#
_entry.id   AF-A0A1V8T957-F1
#
_cell.length_a   1.000
_cell.length_b   1.000
_cell.length_c   1.000
_cell.angle_alpha   90.00
_cell.angle_beta   90.00
_cell.angle_gamma   90.00
#
_symmetry.space_group_name_H-M   'P 1'
#
loop_
_entity.id
_entity.type
_entity.pdbx_description
1 polymer ?
#
loop_
_entity_poly.entity_id
_entity_poly.type
_entity_poly.pdbx_seq_one_letter_code
_entity_poly.pdbx_strand_id
1 'polypeptide(L)'
;MRMFSEQSSSSHNLPEATTYKLLIDCLRMRQEDTYSFAGDTMVGTIYNSEPSSIPAFRKFIAKAEKAQILPPWWKASSTTHCLHLSASDEGFSLECAQEKSDIQETWKDHYMPMKLRMLAKVVYGNVPFPEARDVLGSMVQAEAGQGRLLGGF
;
A
#
# COMPACT_ATOMS: atom_id res chain seq x y z
N MET A 1 43.31 5.51 30.84
CA MET A 1 42.00 4.84 30.66
C MET A 1 41.36 5.47 29.44
N ARG A 2 41.48 4.82 28.26
CA ARG A 2 41.12 5.44 26.98
C ARG A 2 39.61 5.34 26.71
N MET A 3 39.12 6.47 26.24
CA MET A 3 37.80 6.81 25.73
C MET A 3 37.30 5.89 24.60
N PHE A 4 35.97 5.77 24.55
CA PHE A 4 35.10 5.59 23.38
C PHE A 4 35.66 4.77 22.20
N SER A 5 35.24 3.52 22.08
CA SER A 5 35.25 2.78 20.82
C SER A 5 33.92 3.02 20.08
N GLU A 6 33.98 4.01 19.19
CA GLU A 6 33.50 4.04 17.80
C GLU A 6 32.10 3.50 17.46
N GLN A 7 31.25 4.45 17.09
CA GLN A 7 30.11 4.24 16.19
C GLN A 7 30.58 3.82 14.80
N SER A 8 29.98 2.78 14.21
CA SER A 8 29.80 2.56 12.77
C SER A 8 28.83 1.38 12.60
N SER A 9 27.79 1.36 11.77
CA SER A 9 27.41 2.13 10.60
C SER A 9 25.98 1.72 10.21
N SER A 10 25.00 2.64 10.11
CA SER A 10 23.65 2.29 9.64
C SER A 10 23.05 3.33 8.69
N SER A 11 23.87 3.94 7.85
CA SER A 11 23.44 4.97 6.89
C SER A 11 23.22 4.42 5.47
N HIS A 12 23.77 3.24 5.15
CA HIS A 12 23.72 2.67 3.79
C HIS A 12 22.45 1.84 3.51
N ASN A 13 21.71 1.39 4.53
CA ASN A 13 20.51 0.55 4.38
C ASN A 13 19.18 1.31 4.48
N LEU A 14 19.20 2.61 4.80
CA LEU A 14 18.00 3.44 4.92
C LEU A 14 17.15 3.45 3.63
N PRO A 15 17.73 3.48 2.40
CA PRO A 15 16.95 3.40 1.18
C PRO A 15 16.29 2.03 0.99
N GLU A 16 16.99 0.94 1.33
CA GLU A 16 16.46 -0.42 1.18
C GLU A 16 15.31 -0.69 2.16
N ALA A 17 15.52 -0.39 3.44
CA ALA A 17 14.50 -0.57 4.47
C ALA A 17 13.24 0.25 4.16
N THR A 18 13.42 1.50 3.72
CA THR A 18 12.31 2.34 3.25
C THR A 18 11.62 1.73 2.04
N THR A 19 12.36 1.18 1.08
CA THR A 19 11.79 0.49 -0.09
C THR A 19 10.95 -0.71 0.33
N TYR A 20 11.42 -1.53 1.28
CA TYR A 20 10.64 -2.66 1.81
C TYR A 20 9.33 -2.20 2.43
N LYS A 21 9.39 -1.16 3.28
CA LYS A 21 8.21 -0.55 3.91
C LYS A 21 7.22 -0.01 2.87
N LEU A 22 7.71 0.68 1.84
CA LEU A 22 6.90 1.19 0.73
C LEU A 22 6.16 0.08 -0.02
N LEU A 23 6.85 -1.02 -0.33
CA LEU A 23 6.26 -2.14 -1.07
C LEU A 23 5.20 -2.86 -0.24
N ILE A 24 5.43 -3.04 1.06
CA ILE A 24 4.47 -3.63 1.99
C ILE A 24 3.21 -2.77 2.06
N ASP A 25 3.34 -1.47 2.34
CA ASP A 25 2.19 -0.59 2.45
C ASP A 25 1.50 -0.35 1.11
N CYS A 26 2.19 -0.50 -0.01
CA CYS A 26 1.56 -0.51 -1.33
C CYS A 26 0.58 -1.67 -1.47
N LEU A 27 0.96 -2.88 -1.02
CA LEU A 27 0.03 -4.01 -0.97
C LEU A 27 -1.11 -3.77 0.03
N ARG A 28 -0.79 -3.27 1.23
CA ARG A 28 -1.79 -3.03 2.30
C ARG A 28 -2.81 -1.97 1.88
N MET A 29 -2.38 -0.91 1.20
CA MET A 29 -3.30 0.07 0.62
C MET A 29 -4.12 -0.54 -0.53
N ARG A 30 -3.52 -1.40 -1.36
CA ARG A 30 -4.23 -2.05 -2.46
C ARG A 30 -5.34 -2.99 -1.97
N GLN A 31 -5.07 -3.82 -0.96
CA GLN A 31 -6.09 -4.70 -0.38
C GLN A 31 -7.22 -3.88 0.25
N GLU A 32 -6.87 -2.81 0.99
CA GLU A 32 -7.83 -1.94 1.66
C GLU A 32 -8.73 -1.22 0.65
N ASP A 33 -8.16 -0.66 -0.42
CA ASP A 33 -8.95 -0.03 -1.47
C ASP A 33 -9.86 -1.05 -2.20
N THR A 34 -9.41 -2.30 -2.36
CA THR A 34 -10.22 -3.34 -3.01
C THR A 34 -11.45 -3.65 -2.16
N TYR A 35 -11.27 -3.77 -0.85
CA TYR A 35 -12.36 -3.96 0.09
C TYR A 35 -13.30 -2.75 0.15
N SER A 36 -12.75 -1.55 0.35
CA SER A 36 -13.51 -0.34 0.64
C SER A 36 -14.16 0.30 -0.59
N PHE A 37 -13.57 0.20 -1.79
CA PHE A 37 -14.11 0.82 -3.00
C PHE A 37 -14.73 -0.16 -3.99
N ALA A 38 -14.18 -1.37 -4.13
CA ALA A 38 -14.71 -2.36 -5.06
C ALA A 38 -15.74 -3.29 -4.42
N GLY A 39 -15.84 -3.33 -3.08
CA GLY A 39 -16.69 -4.27 -2.35
C GLY A 39 -16.27 -5.72 -2.56
N ASP A 40 -14.98 -5.95 -2.86
CA ASP A 40 -14.40 -7.25 -3.19
C ASP A 40 -13.18 -7.53 -2.30
N THR A 41 -12.72 -8.77 -2.26
CA THR A 41 -11.55 -9.18 -1.46
C THR A 41 -10.40 -9.62 -2.36
N MET A 42 -9.16 -9.31 -1.97
CA MET A 42 -8.00 -9.70 -2.75
C MET A 42 -7.54 -11.12 -2.37
N VAL A 43 -7.51 -12.04 -3.33
CA VAL A 43 -7.04 -13.42 -3.11
C VAL A 43 -5.61 -13.45 -2.56
N GLY A 44 -5.38 -14.26 -1.53
CA GLY A 44 -4.07 -14.37 -0.88
C GLY A 44 -3.81 -13.29 0.19
N THR A 45 -4.87 -12.65 0.69
CA THR A 45 -4.80 -11.63 1.75
C THR A 45 -5.67 -11.99 2.94
N ILE A 46 -5.42 -11.31 4.06
CA ILE A 46 -6.23 -11.41 5.28
C ILE A 46 -7.70 -11.04 5.05
N TYR A 47 -7.99 -10.18 4.06
CA TYR A 47 -9.36 -9.82 3.68
C TYR A 47 -10.09 -10.97 2.96
N ASN A 48 -9.34 -11.94 2.42
CA ASN A 48 -9.87 -13.15 1.79
C ASN A 48 -9.58 -14.40 2.64
N SER A 49 -9.72 -14.26 3.96
CA SER A 49 -9.63 -15.35 4.95
C SER A 49 -8.28 -16.07 5.04
N GLU A 50 -7.20 -15.49 4.51
CA GLU A 50 -5.85 -16.00 4.74
C GLU A 50 -5.31 -15.54 6.10
N PRO A 51 -4.43 -16.30 6.75
CA PRO A 51 -3.79 -15.86 8.00
C PRO A 51 -2.81 -14.70 7.79
N SER A 52 -2.32 -14.49 6.58
CA SER A 52 -1.42 -13.39 6.23
C SER A 52 -1.58 -12.99 4.76
N SER A 53 -1.20 -11.75 4.44
CA SER A 53 -1.12 -11.26 3.06
C SER A 53 0.20 -11.60 2.35
N ILE A 54 1.01 -12.50 2.91
CA ILE A 54 2.27 -12.98 2.30
C ILE A 54 2.05 -13.61 0.91
N PRO A 55 1.03 -14.46 0.66
CA PRO A 55 0.81 -15.04 -0.66
C PRO A 55 0.54 -13.97 -1.73
N ALA A 56 -0.29 -12.97 -1.41
CA ALA A 56 -0.53 -11.83 -2.30
C ALA A 56 0.74 -10.98 -2.48
N PHE A 57 1.51 -10.76 -1.41
CA PHE A 57 2.76 -9.99 -1.49
C PHE A 57 3.78 -10.62 -2.44
N ARG A 58 3.94 -11.95 -2.41
CA ARG A 58 4.83 -12.64 -3.36
C ARG A 58 4.39 -12.44 -4.81
N LYS A 59 3.08 -12.51 -5.08
CA LYS A 59 2.51 -12.23 -6.41
C LYS A 59 2.72 -10.76 -6.82
N PHE A 60 2.60 -9.84 -5.87
CA PHE A 60 2.87 -8.41 -6.07
C PHE A 60 4.32 -8.14 -6.45
N ILE A 61 5.29 -8.71 -5.75
CA ILE A 61 6.71 -8.57 -6.09
C ILE A 61 7.00 -9.10 -7.49
N ALA A 62 6.46 -10.26 -7.86
CA ALA A 62 6.61 -10.81 -9.21
C ALA A 62 6.01 -9.90 -10.30
N LYS A 63 4.94 -9.16 -10.00
CA LYS A 63 4.38 -8.13 -10.90
C LYS A 63 5.27 -6.89 -10.95
N ALA A 64 5.78 -6.45 -9.80
CA ALA A 64 6.67 -5.29 -9.70
C ALA A 64 7.98 -5.50 -10.48
N GLU A 65 8.55 -6.72 -10.44
CA GLU A 65 9.69 -7.12 -11.27
C GLU A 65 9.37 -7.01 -12.76
N LYS A 66 8.23 -7.54 -13.20
CA LYS A 66 7.79 -7.47 -14.60
C LYS A 66 7.53 -6.03 -15.07
N ALA A 67 7.05 -5.17 -14.16
CA ALA A 67 6.83 -3.76 -14.42
C ALA A 67 8.13 -2.92 -14.35
N GLN A 68 9.28 -3.55 -14.04
CA GLN A 68 10.59 -2.90 -13.92
C GLN A 68 10.63 -1.72 -12.94
N ILE A 69 9.81 -1.76 -11.87
CA ILE A 69 9.75 -0.70 -10.86
C ILE A 69 10.67 -0.95 -9.66
N LEU A 70 11.19 -2.18 -9.52
CA LEU A 70 12.06 -2.51 -8.41
C LEU A 70 13.44 -1.89 -8.62
N PRO A 71 14.11 -1.44 -7.54
CA PRO A 71 15.43 -0.84 -7.66
C PRO A 71 16.47 -1.80 -8.28
N PRO A 72 17.53 -1.28 -8.94
CA PRO A 72 18.56 -2.11 -9.57
C PRO A 72 19.29 -3.08 -8.62
N TRP A 73 19.30 -2.79 -7.32
CA TRP A 73 19.90 -3.64 -6.29
C TRP A 73 18.97 -4.77 -5.82
N TRP A 74 17.70 -4.78 -6.25
CA TRP A 74 16.72 -5.76 -5.82
C TRP A 74 17.08 -7.17 -6.31
N LYS A 75 17.12 -8.12 -5.38
CA LYS A 75 17.44 -9.53 -5.63
C LYS A 75 16.53 -10.43 -4.80
N ALA A 76 16.56 -11.74 -5.06
CA ALA A 76 15.73 -12.70 -4.32
C ALA A 76 15.88 -12.59 -2.79
N SER A 77 17.09 -12.30 -2.28
CA SER A 77 17.30 -12.09 -0.83
C SER A 77 16.61 -10.84 -0.29
N SER A 78 16.39 -9.81 -1.12
CA SER A 78 15.66 -8.59 -0.76
C SER A 78 14.19 -8.91 -0.45
N THR A 79 13.56 -9.81 -1.23
CA THR A 79 12.20 -10.30 -0.94
C THR A 79 12.15 -11.03 0.40
N THR A 80 13.14 -11.88 0.69
CA THR A 80 13.22 -12.57 1.98
C THR A 80 13.37 -11.59 3.15
N HIS A 81 14.22 -10.58 3.02
CA HIS A 81 14.37 -9.54 4.05
C HIS A 81 13.07 -8.74 4.26
N CYS A 82 12.38 -8.41 3.16
CA CYS A 82 11.11 -7.71 3.23
C CYS A 82 10.02 -8.54 3.94
N LEU A 83 9.98 -9.85 3.70
CA LEU A 83 9.07 -10.76 4.40
C LEU A 83 9.44 -10.92 5.89
N HIS A 84 10.72 -10.97 6.22
CA HIS A 84 11.16 -10.98 7.61
C HIS A 84 10.77 -9.68 8.34
N LEU A 85 10.92 -8.53 7.69
CA LEU A 85 10.46 -7.24 8.22
C LEU A 85 8.95 -7.25 8.48
N SER A 86 8.16 -7.86 7.58
CA SER A 86 6.71 -7.98 7.79
C SER A 86 6.33 -8.93 8.94
N ALA A 87 7.25 -9.77 9.41
CA ALA A 87 7.02 -10.68 10.53
C ALA A 87 7.54 -10.11 11.87
N SER A 88 8.40 -9.09 11.85
CA SER A 88 9.07 -8.56 13.05
C SER A 88 8.27 -7.48 13.80
N ASP A 89 6.98 -7.30 13.47
CA ASP A 89 6.04 -6.38 14.13
C ASP A 89 6.50 -4.92 14.26
N GLU A 90 7.12 -4.37 13.22
CA GLU A 90 7.52 -2.94 13.16
C GLU A 90 6.41 -2.01 12.63
N GLY A 91 5.13 -2.38 12.76
CA GLY A 91 4.01 -1.65 12.15
C GLY A 91 3.82 -1.86 10.65
N PHE A 92 4.63 -2.74 10.04
CA PHE A 92 4.56 -3.15 8.64
C PHE A 92 4.16 -4.64 8.50
N SER A 93 3.34 -5.14 9.42
CA SER A 93 2.90 -6.53 9.39
C SER A 93 1.96 -6.81 8.22
N LEU A 94 2.18 -7.94 7.53
CA LEU A 94 1.26 -8.45 6.51
C LEU A 94 0.12 -9.29 7.11
N GLU A 95 0.10 -9.48 8.42
CA GLU A 95 -0.96 -10.18 9.16
C GLU A 95 -2.01 -9.20 9.70
N CYS A 96 -1.74 -7.90 9.63
CA CYS A 96 -2.61 -6.85 10.13
C CYS A 96 -3.16 -5.99 9.00
N ALA A 97 -4.43 -5.58 9.14
CA ALA A 97 -5.01 -4.54 8.32
C ALA A 97 -4.23 -3.22 8.49
N GLN A 98 -4.36 -2.31 7.52
CA GLN A 98 -3.83 -0.96 7.62
C GLN A 98 -4.80 -0.02 6.93
N GLU A 99 -5.35 0.89 7.70
CA GLU A 99 -6.25 1.87 7.15
C GLU A 99 -5.48 3.03 6.52
N LYS A 100 -6.19 3.82 5.73
CA LYS A 100 -5.66 5.04 5.10
C LYS A 100 -5.03 5.99 6.11
N SER A 101 -5.66 6.18 7.27
CA SER A 101 -5.17 7.06 8.35
C SER A 101 -3.86 6.54 8.93
N ASP A 102 -3.76 5.24 9.16
CA ASP A 102 -2.56 4.62 9.74
C ASP A 102 -1.35 4.81 8.83
N ILE A 103 -1.54 4.71 7.50
CA ILE A 103 -0.51 5.01 6.51
C ILE A 103 -0.10 6.49 6.58
N GLN A 104 -1.06 7.42 6.67
CA GLN A 104 -0.75 8.85 6.75
C GLN A 104 0.07 9.17 8.00
N GLU A 105 -0.29 8.57 9.14
CA GLU A 105 0.43 8.73 10.40
C GLU A 105 1.82 8.12 10.37
N THR A 106 1.94 6.85 9.92
CA THR A 106 3.21 6.11 9.83
C THR A 106 4.24 6.86 9.00
N TRP A 107 3.83 7.41 7.86
CA TRP A 107 4.71 8.11 6.92
C TRP A 107 4.81 9.61 7.18
N LYS A 108 4.01 10.15 8.10
CA LYS A 108 3.87 11.59 8.37
C LYS A 108 3.60 12.40 7.09
N ASP A 109 2.78 11.83 6.21
CA ASP A 109 2.48 12.39 4.89
C ASP A 109 1.03 12.11 4.48
N HIS A 110 0.22 13.16 4.47
CA HIS A 110 -1.19 13.08 4.07
C HIS A 110 -1.40 12.57 2.64
N TYR A 111 -0.42 12.74 1.74
CA TYR A 111 -0.50 12.29 0.35
C TYR A 111 0.01 10.86 0.15
N MET A 112 0.54 10.23 1.19
CA MET A 112 1.12 8.90 1.09
C MET A 112 0.16 7.83 0.53
N PRO A 113 -1.11 7.74 0.96
CA PRO A 113 -2.07 6.81 0.36
C PRO A 113 -2.19 6.99 -1.15
N MET A 114 -2.19 8.23 -1.64
CA MET A 114 -2.27 8.50 -3.08
C MET A 114 -1.00 8.07 -3.81
N LYS A 115 0.18 8.32 -3.23
CA LYS A 115 1.46 7.84 -3.80
C LYS A 115 1.49 6.32 -3.93
N LEU A 116 1.03 5.61 -2.90
CA LEU A 116 0.93 4.14 -2.90
C LEU A 116 -0.07 3.62 -3.93
N ARG A 117 -1.20 4.30 -4.12
CA ARG A 117 -2.17 3.98 -5.19
C ARG A 117 -1.57 4.14 -6.58
N MET A 118 -0.80 5.20 -6.82
CA MET A 118 -0.12 5.40 -8.10
C MET A 118 0.94 4.32 -8.34
N LEU A 119 1.71 3.95 -7.31
CA LEU A 119 2.63 2.82 -7.39
C LEU A 119 1.89 1.51 -7.72
N ALA A 120 0.77 1.23 -7.03
CA ALA A 120 -0.05 0.06 -7.30
C ALA A 120 -0.62 0.08 -8.74
N LYS A 121 -1.00 1.24 -9.27
CA LYS A 121 -1.44 1.40 -10.67
C LYS A 121 -0.38 0.94 -11.66
N VAL A 122 0.89 1.30 -11.42
CA VAL A 122 2.01 0.88 -12.28
C VAL A 122 2.22 -0.64 -12.20
N VAL A 123 2.11 -1.23 -11.01
CA VAL A 123 2.34 -2.68 -10.82
C VAL A 123 1.20 -3.55 -11.35
N TYR A 124 -0.06 -3.14 -11.11
CA TYR A 124 -1.24 -3.93 -11.46
C TYR A 124 -1.87 -3.54 -12.79
N GLY A 125 -1.55 -2.35 -13.32
CA GLY A 125 -2.18 -1.76 -14.52
C GLY A 125 -3.53 -1.10 -14.26
N ASN A 126 -4.07 -1.19 -13.04
CA ASN A 126 -5.35 -0.59 -12.63
C ASN A 126 -5.32 -0.22 -11.15
N VAL A 127 -6.35 0.47 -10.66
CA VAL A 127 -6.60 0.72 -9.23
C VAL A 127 -8.06 0.39 -8.90
N PRO A 128 -8.39 -0.08 -7.68
CA PRO A 128 -9.78 -0.28 -7.25
C PRO A 128 -10.47 1.05 -6.94
N PHE A 129 -9.68 2.12 -6.78
CA PHE A 129 -10.17 3.46 -6.54
C PHE A 129 -10.87 4.01 -7.78
N PRO A 130 -12.06 4.64 -7.65
CA PRO A 130 -12.78 5.21 -8.78
C PRO A 130 -11.95 6.26 -9.52
N GLU A 131 -11.94 6.25 -10.85
CA GLU A 131 -11.24 7.28 -11.62
C GLU A 131 -11.92 8.65 -11.40
N ALA A 132 -11.15 9.73 -11.54
CA ALA A 132 -11.66 11.08 -11.24
C ALA A 132 -12.95 11.42 -12.00
N ARG A 133 -13.08 10.93 -13.24
CA ARG A 133 -14.29 11.09 -14.06
C ARG A 133 -15.52 10.43 -13.43
N ASP A 134 -15.34 9.28 -12.77
CA ASP A 134 -16.42 8.49 -12.20
C ASP A 134 -16.90 9.15 -10.89
N VAL A 135 -15.95 9.69 -10.11
CA VAL A 135 -16.23 10.52 -8.93
C VAL A 135 -16.94 11.81 -9.32
N LEU A 136 -16.46 12.51 -10.36
CA LEU A 136 -17.11 13.72 -10.84
C LEU A 136 -18.53 13.42 -11.37
N GLY A 137 -18.68 12.31 -12.08
CA GLY A 137 -19.99 11.85 -12.54
C GLY A 137 -20.95 11.57 -11.38
N SER A 138 -20.50 10.89 -10.33
CA SER A 138 -21.33 10.60 -9.15
C SER A 138 -21.68 11.85 -8.35
N MET A 139 -20.76 12.82 -8.25
CA MET A 139 -21.04 14.13 -7.65
C MET A 139 -22.11 14.90 -8.43
N VAL A 140 -21.98 14.99 -9.76
CA VAL A 140 -22.98 15.66 -10.61
C VAL A 140 -24.36 15.01 -10.47
N GLN A 141 -24.43 13.68 -10.39
CA GLN A 141 -25.69 12.96 -10.18
C GLN A 141 -26.29 13.20 -8.79
N ALA A 142 -25.46 13.26 -7.74
CA ALA A 142 -25.91 13.53 -6.37
C ALA A 142 -26.50 14.95 -6.25
N GLU A 143 -25.86 15.96 -6.85
CA GLU A 143 -26.36 17.33 -6.90
C GLU A 143 -27.69 17.43 -7.69
N ALA A 144 -27.79 16.73 -8.83
CA ALA A 144 -29.02 16.69 -9.63
C ALA A 144 -30.20 16.01 -8.91
N GLY A 145 -29.91 15.03 -8.02
CA GLY A 145 -30.92 14.34 -7.21
C GLY A 145 -31.44 15.16 -6.02
N GLN A 146 -30.65 16.09 -5.48
CA GLN A 146 -31.05 16.95 -4.36
C GLN A 146 -31.97 18.10 -4.78
N GLY A 147 -32.02 18.47 -6.07
CA GLY A 147 -32.92 19.49 -6.60
C GLY A 147 -34.39 19.07 -6.75
N ARG A 148 -34.76 17.81 -6.46
CA ARG A 148 -36.09 17.26 -6.78
C ARG A 148 -37.04 17.10 -5.58
N LEU A 149 -36.65 17.51 -4.37
CA LEU A 149 -37.49 17.38 -3.15
C LEU A 149 -38.13 18.68 -2.65
N LEU A 150 -38.14 19.76 -3.43
CA LEU A 150 -38.88 21.00 -3.11
C LEU A 150 -39.79 21.42 -4.28
N GLY A 151 -40.71 20.55 -4.69
CA GLY A 151 -41.72 20.88 -5.70
C GLY A 151 -42.82 19.82 -5.81
N GLY A 152 -43.88 19.98 -5.01
CA GLY A 152 -45.08 19.12 -4.97
C GLY A 152 -45.07 18.19 -3.76
N PHE A 153 -45.96 18.27 -2.78
CA PHE A 153 -47.32 18.82 -2.71
C PHE A 153 -47.54 19.57 -1.40
#